data_AF-A0A401QG92-F1
#
_entry.id   AF-A0A401QG92-F1
#
_cell.length_a   1.000
_cell.length_b   1.000
_cell.length_c   1.000
_cell.angle_alpha   90.00
_cell.angle_beta   90.00
_cell.angle_gamma   90.00
#
_symmetry.space_group_name_H-M   'P 1'
#
loop_
_entity.id
_entity.type
_entity.pdbx_description
1 polymer ?
#
loop_
_entity_poly.entity_id
_entity_poly.type
_entity_poly.pdbx_seq_one_letter_code
_entity_poly.pdbx_strand_id
1 'polypeptide(L)'
;VPKLNYSSEKWKVVTWTGDTGTDANVSTWVYGSKGMAGPMRLQKSNNTNPFLSNQTDEFQINVKDVGKIYKIRMAHDDTGIQPHWKLEKVHYAQQRLDLAVSVMAFAILLFIARSLRQFTDQDKEFASQ
;
A
#
# COMPACT_ATOMS: atom_id res chain seq x y z
N VAL A 1 -28.53 7.76 11.95
CA VAL A 1 -28.12 7.10 10.70
C VAL A 1 -26.68 6.63 10.86
N PRO A 2 -26.36 5.32 10.80
CA PRO A 2 -24.98 4.88 10.88
C PRO A 2 -24.26 5.36 9.61
N LYS A 3 -23.18 6.12 9.78
CA LYS A 3 -22.29 6.43 8.65
C LYS A 3 -21.61 5.12 8.27
N LEU A 4 -21.93 4.59 7.08
CA LEU A 4 -21.18 3.48 6.50
C LEU A 4 -19.70 3.88 6.48
N ASN A 5 -18.88 3.20 7.27
CA ASN A 5 -17.43 3.33 7.21
C ASN A 5 -17.01 2.77 5.85
N TYR A 6 -16.95 3.63 4.82
CA TYR A 6 -16.25 3.31 3.59
C TYR A 6 -14.77 3.15 3.96
N SER A 7 -14.38 1.90 4.21
CA SER A 7 -13.00 1.49 4.49
C SER A 7 -12.11 2.05 3.39
N SER A 8 -11.27 3.03 3.72
CA SER A 8 -10.25 3.50 2.80
C SER A 8 -9.32 2.32 2.48
N GLU A 9 -9.12 2.05 1.19
CA GLU A 9 -8.24 0.98 0.75
C GLU A 9 -6.78 1.47 0.80
N LYS A 10 -5.87 0.57 1.19
CA LYS A 10 -4.43 0.84 1.10
C LYS A 10 -3.96 0.64 -0.33
N TRP A 11 -3.22 1.61 -0.85
CA TRP A 11 -2.69 1.60 -2.20
C TRP A 11 -1.18 1.81 -2.15
N LYS A 12 -0.46 1.09 -3.00
CA LYS A 12 0.96 1.31 -3.28
C LYS A 12 1.08 2.26 -4.45
N VAL A 13 1.85 3.33 -4.29
CA VAL A 13 2.26 4.25 -5.37
C VAL A 13 3.74 4.08 -5.59
N VAL A 14 4.16 3.84 -6.82
CA VAL A 14 5.57 3.80 -7.19
C VAL A 14 5.84 4.91 -8.20
N THR A 15 6.83 5.75 -7.93
CA THR A 15 7.27 6.82 -8.83
C THR A 15 8.69 6.53 -9.29
N TRP A 16 8.95 6.75 -10.59
CA TRP A 16 10.28 6.74 -11.17
C TRP A 16 10.62 8.17 -11.58
N THR A 17 11.60 8.74 -10.90
CA THR A 17 12.13 10.07 -11.19
C THR A 17 13.27 9.93 -12.19
N GLY A 18 13.26 10.74 -13.24
CA GLY A 18 14.31 10.77 -14.25
C GLY A 18 15.54 11.54 -13.79
N ASP A 19 16.30 12.05 -14.75
CA ASP A 19 17.54 12.82 -14.52
C ASP A 19 17.39 14.06 -13.61
N THR A 20 16.19 14.59 -13.43
CA THR A 20 15.91 15.81 -12.66
C THR A 20 14.97 15.50 -11.48
N GLY A 21 15.54 15.43 -10.28
CA GLY A 21 14.81 15.29 -9.01
C GLY A 21 14.35 16.61 -8.41
N THR A 22 13.61 16.55 -7.30
CA THR A 22 13.05 17.72 -6.62
C THR A 22 13.06 17.61 -5.10
N ASP A 23 13.13 18.75 -4.42
CA ASP A 23 12.89 18.90 -2.98
C ASP A 23 11.52 19.51 -2.65
N ALA A 24 10.69 19.77 -3.67
CA ALA A 24 9.34 20.29 -3.53
C ALA A 24 8.37 19.25 -2.93
N ASN A 25 7.25 19.70 -2.36
CA ASN A 25 6.24 18.78 -1.85
C ASN A 25 5.40 18.21 -3.00
N VAL A 26 5.49 16.90 -3.22
CA VAL A 26 4.67 16.21 -4.22
C VAL A 26 3.36 15.70 -3.61
N SER A 27 2.26 15.92 -4.32
CA SER A 27 0.92 15.44 -3.97
C SER A 27 0.25 14.72 -5.13
N THR A 28 -0.66 13.81 -4.81
CA THR A 28 -1.47 13.07 -5.79
C THR A 28 -2.97 13.16 -5.54
N TRP A 29 -3.74 13.01 -6.62
CA TRP A 29 -5.17 12.85 -6.65
C TRP A 29 -5.55 11.67 -7.54
N VAL A 30 -6.56 10.92 -7.11
CA VAL A 30 -7.15 9.81 -7.87
C VAL A 30 -8.60 10.15 -8.15
N TYR A 31 -9.01 10.11 -9.42
CA TYR A 31 -10.35 10.41 -9.89
C TYR A 31 -11.00 9.14 -10.43
N GLY A 32 -12.23 8.90 -10.01
CA GLY A 32 -13.05 7.80 -10.51
C GLY A 32 -14.53 8.16 -10.58
N SER A 33 -15.34 7.20 -11.01
CA SER A 33 -16.77 7.37 -11.25
C SER A 33 -17.58 7.81 -10.03
N LYS A 34 -17.08 7.59 -8.80
CA LYS A 34 -17.74 7.98 -7.54
C LYS A 34 -17.16 9.27 -6.93
N GLY A 35 -16.26 9.96 -7.63
CA GLY A 35 -15.65 11.21 -7.19
C GLY A 35 -14.12 11.17 -7.18
N MET A 36 -13.50 11.97 -6.32
CA MET A 36 -12.03 12.04 -6.22
C MET A 36 -11.52 11.82 -4.80
N ALA A 37 -10.32 11.27 -4.69
CA ALA A 37 -9.51 11.20 -3.48
C ALA A 37 -8.26 12.08 -3.64
N GLY A 38 -7.94 12.89 -2.64
CA GLY A 38 -6.80 13.81 -2.65
C GLY A 38 -7.16 15.19 -2.08
N PRO A 39 -6.16 16.06 -1.85
CA PRO A 39 -4.72 15.81 -2.05
C PRO A 39 -4.17 14.79 -1.05
N MET A 40 -3.30 13.90 -1.53
CA MET A 40 -2.50 13.00 -0.70
C MET A 40 -1.03 13.34 -0.88
N ARG A 41 -0.36 13.79 0.18
CA ARG A 41 1.06 14.13 0.16
C ARG A 41 1.92 12.87 0.16
N LEU A 42 2.92 12.82 -0.70
CA LEU A 42 3.85 11.71 -0.84
C LEU A 42 5.16 12.03 -0.10
N GLN A 43 5.14 11.97 1.23
CA GLN A 43 6.29 12.38 2.06
C GLN A 43 7.11 11.22 2.61
N LYS A 44 6.47 10.08 2.91
CA LYS A 44 7.14 8.92 3.49
C LYS A 44 7.21 7.81 2.47
N SER A 45 8.37 7.66 1.82
CA SER A 45 8.67 6.53 0.95
C SER A 45 9.53 5.49 1.69
N ASN A 46 9.94 4.45 0.95
CA ASN A 46 11.00 3.53 1.35
C ASN A 46 12.41 4.19 1.41
N ASN A 47 12.59 5.37 0.83
CA ASN A 47 13.81 6.15 0.90
C ASN A 47 13.63 7.33 1.87
N THR A 48 14.70 7.73 2.55
CA THR A 48 14.64 8.86 3.50
C THR A 48 14.29 10.19 2.81
N ASN A 49 14.84 10.41 1.62
CA ASN A 49 14.61 11.58 0.78
C ASN A 49 13.98 11.12 -0.54
N PRO A 50 12.67 11.32 -0.75
CA PRO A 50 12.01 10.93 -1.98
C PRO A 50 12.31 11.88 -3.14
N PHE A 51 12.05 11.43 -4.37
CA PHE A 51 12.10 12.21 -5.61
C PHE A 51 13.49 12.73 -6.01
N LEU A 52 14.57 12.06 -5.59
CA LEU A 52 15.91 12.35 -6.09
C LEU A 52 16.07 11.91 -7.56
N SER A 53 17.03 12.51 -8.26
CA SER A 53 17.35 12.17 -9.65
C SER A 53 17.65 10.67 -9.80
N ASN A 54 17.07 10.04 -10.82
CA ASN A 54 17.19 8.61 -11.15
C ASN A 54 16.73 7.66 -10.02
N GLN A 55 15.88 8.14 -9.11
CA GLN A 55 15.39 7.35 -7.98
C GLN A 55 14.00 6.73 -8.25
N THR A 56 13.80 5.54 -7.71
CA THR A 56 12.48 4.92 -7.58
C THR A 56 12.02 5.00 -6.13
N ASP A 57 10.81 5.53 -5.92
CA ASP A 57 10.21 5.70 -4.61
C ASP A 57 8.87 4.96 -4.50
N GLU A 58 8.67 4.29 -3.38
CA GLU A 58 7.45 3.56 -3.06
C GLU A 58 6.73 4.18 -1.86
N PHE A 59 5.45 4.51 -2.02
CA PHE A 59 4.61 5.12 -1.01
C PHE A 59 3.39 4.25 -0.72
N GLN A 60 2.89 4.33 0.51
CA GLN A 60 1.58 3.81 0.88
C GLN A 60 0.62 4.99 1.10
N ILE A 61 -0.51 4.96 0.39
CA ILE A 61 -1.58 5.95 0.55
C ILE A 61 -2.91 5.25 0.86
N ASN A 62 -3.81 5.95 1.54
CA ASN A 62 -5.17 5.47 1.78
C ASN A 62 -6.11 6.18 0.81
N VAL A 63 -6.77 5.40 -0.06
CA VAL A 63 -7.69 5.92 -1.08
C VAL A 63 -9.09 5.44 -0.73
N LYS A 64 -10.02 6.38 -0.53
CA LYS A 64 -11.44 6.04 -0.39
C LYS A 64 -11.96 5.40 -1.68
N ASP A 65 -13.07 4.68 -1.62
CA ASP A 65 -13.71 4.15 -2.82
C ASP A 65 -14.10 5.28 -3.79
N VAL A 66 -13.34 5.40 -4.89
CA VAL A 66 -13.60 6.34 -5.99
C VAL A 66 -14.29 5.67 -7.18
N GLY A 67 -14.64 4.39 -7.08
CA GLY A 67 -15.21 3.60 -8.18
C GLY A 67 -14.20 3.34 -9.30
N LYS A 68 -14.69 3.30 -10.55
CA LYS A 68 -13.83 3.04 -11.72
C LYS A 68 -12.94 4.25 -11.99
N ILE A 69 -11.63 4.07 -11.88
CA ILE A 69 -10.65 5.13 -12.10
C ILE A 69 -10.54 5.47 -13.58
N TYR A 70 -10.46 6.76 -13.86
CA TYR A 70 -10.24 7.28 -15.20
C TYR A 70 -9.14 8.36 -15.28
N LYS A 71 -8.69 8.91 -14.15
CA LYS A 71 -7.65 9.94 -14.12
C LYS A 71 -6.87 9.91 -12.81
N ILE A 72 -5.58 10.14 -12.93
CA ILE A 72 -4.66 10.41 -11.81
C ILE A 72 -3.99 11.75 -12.09
N ARG A 73 -3.74 12.53 -11.03
CA ARG A 73 -2.98 13.78 -11.11
C ARG A 73 -1.83 13.74 -10.12
N MET A 74 -0.65 14.14 -10.58
CA MET A 74 0.51 14.46 -9.75
C MET A 74 0.72 15.98 -9.80
N ALA A 75 1.14 16.58 -8.71
CA ALA A 75 1.56 17.99 -8.68
C ALA A 75 2.65 18.19 -7.62
N HIS A 76 3.52 19.16 -7.85
CA HIS A 76 4.42 19.73 -6.84
C HIS A 76 3.96 21.17 -6.54
N ASP A 77 4.47 21.75 -5.46
CA ASP A 77 4.12 23.09 -4.99
C ASP A 77 5.18 24.17 -5.29
N ASP A 78 6.16 23.84 -6.15
CA ASP A 78 7.26 24.72 -6.56
C ASP A 78 8.10 25.28 -5.40
N THR A 79 8.06 24.62 -4.24
CA THR A 79 8.90 24.98 -3.10
C THR A 79 10.27 24.31 -3.19
N GLY A 80 11.23 24.79 -2.39
CA GLY A 80 12.58 24.24 -2.34
C GLY A 80 13.59 24.94 -3.26
N ILE A 81 14.81 24.42 -3.27
CA ILE A 81 15.94 24.92 -4.06
C ILE A 81 15.89 24.35 -5.49
N GLN A 82 15.31 23.16 -5.67
CA GLN A 82 15.18 22.49 -6.96
C GLN A 82 13.71 22.10 -7.20
N PRO A 83 12.84 23.06 -7.57
CA PRO A 83 11.41 22.80 -7.76
C PRO A 83 11.10 22.05 -9.05
N HIS A 84 12.06 21.97 -9.99
CA HIS A 84 11.89 21.23 -11.23
C HIS A 84 11.86 19.73 -10.96
N TRP A 85 10.89 19.02 -11.52
CA TRP A 85 10.79 17.58 -11.36
C TRP A 85 10.45 16.90 -12.68
N LYS A 86 11.27 15.91 -13.06
CA LYS A 86 11.01 15.05 -14.21
C LYS A 86 10.47 13.70 -13.73
N LEU A 87 9.16 13.59 -13.63
CA LEU A 87 8.48 12.33 -13.40
C LEU A 87 8.44 11.52 -14.70
N GLU A 88 9.11 10.36 -14.74
CA GLU A 88 9.12 9.49 -15.92
C GLU A 88 7.95 8.52 -15.95
N LYS A 89 7.62 7.96 -14.78
CA LYS A 89 6.55 6.98 -14.65
C LYS A 89 5.95 7.03 -13.26
N VAL A 90 4.65 6.72 -13.19
CA VAL A 90 3.97 6.43 -11.93
C VAL A 90 3.11 5.19 -12.08
N HIS A 91 3.07 4.37 -11.04
CA HIS A 91 2.27 3.16 -10.96
C HIS A 91 1.44 3.15 -9.67
N TYR A 92 0.18 2.76 -9.79
CA TYR A 92 -0.76 2.66 -8.67
C TYR A 92 -1.28 1.23 -8.61
N ALA A 93 -1.21 0.63 -7.42
CA ALA A 93 -1.73 -0.71 -7.17
C ALA A 93 -2.55 -0.73 -5.87
N GLN A 94 -3.79 -1.23 -5.95
CA GLN A 94 -4.57 -1.56 -4.76
C GLN A 94 -3.85 -2.68 -3.99
N GLN A 95 -3.57 -2.45 -2.71
CA GLN A 95 -3.14 -3.51 -1.80
C GLN A 95 -4.38 -4.20 -1.27
N ARG A 96 -5.01 -5.03 -2.11
CA ARG A 96 -6.06 -5.93 -1.65
C ARG A 96 -5.38 -7.02 -0.82
N LEU A 97 -5.68 -7.06 0.47
CA LEU A 97 -5.44 -8.27 1.25
C LEU A 97 -6.34 -9.34 0.67
N ASP A 98 -5.74 -10.37 0.07
CA ASP A 98 -6.51 -11.51 -0.38
C ASP A 98 -6.99 -12.27 0.87
N LEU A 99 -8.26 -12.09 1.21
CA LEU A 99 -8.90 -12.76 2.32
C LEU A 99 -8.81 -14.29 2.16
N ALA A 100 -8.79 -14.81 0.92
CA ALA A 100 -8.61 -16.23 0.71
C ALA A 100 -7.20 -16.66 1.16
N VAL A 101 -6.15 -15.92 0.82
CA VAL A 101 -4.78 -16.21 1.30
C VAL A 101 -4.70 -16.18 2.82
N SER A 102 -5.32 -15.19 3.47
CA SER A 102 -5.32 -15.10 4.94
C SER A 102 -6.10 -16.24 5.60
N VAL A 103 -7.28 -16.60 5.08
CA VAL A 103 -8.09 -17.72 5.57
C VAL A 103 -7.37 -19.05 5.35
N MET A 104 -6.72 -19.23 4.20
CA MET A 104 -5.94 -20.44 3.89
C MET A 104 -4.72 -20.56 4.81
N ALA A 105 -3.98 -19.48 5.05
CA ALA A 105 -2.88 -19.49 6.00
C ALA A 105 -3.34 -19.85 7.42
N PHE A 106 -4.49 -19.31 7.85
CA PHE A 106 -5.07 -19.65 9.16
C PHE A 106 -5.55 -21.10 9.23
N ALA A 107 -6.18 -21.62 8.17
CA ALA A 107 -6.61 -23.01 8.09
C ALA A 107 -5.41 -23.98 8.14
N ILE A 108 -4.32 -23.65 7.43
CA ILE A 108 -3.07 -24.41 7.46
C ILE A 108 -2.45 -24.38 8.86
N LEU A 109 -2.38 -23.20 9.48
CA LEU A 109 -1.86 -23.07 10.85
C LEU A 109 -2.70 -23.88 11.85
N LEU A 110 -4.03 -23.82 11.75
CA LEU A 110 -4.93 -24.62 12.57
C LEU A 110 -4.76 -26.12 12.31
N PHE A 111 -4.55 -26.53 11.07
CA PHE A 111 -4.29 -27.93 10.73
C PHE A 111 -2.97 -28.41 11.35
N ILE A 112 -1.90 -27.64 11.21
CA ILE A 112 -0.61 -27.93 11.84
C ILE A 112 -0.75 -27.97 13.37
N ALA A 113 -1.44 -26.99 13.96
CA ALA A 113 -1.65 -26.94 15.41
C ALA A 113 -2.49 -28.13 15.91
N ARG A 114 -3.50 -28.57 15.16
CA ARG A 114 -4.29 -29.78 15.47
C ARG A 114 -3.43 -31.05 15.35
N SER A 115 -2.61 -31.14 14.31
CA SER A 115 -1.72 -32.28 14.08
C SER A 115 -0.63 -32.38 15.15
N LEU A 116 -0.03 -31.26 15.56
CA LEU A 116 0.96 -31.23 16.64
C LEU A 116 0.35 -31.57 18.00
N ARG A 117 -0.91 -31.16 18.25
CA ARG A 117 -1.61 -31.50 19.50
C ARG A 117 -1.87 -33.01 19.60
N GLN A 118 -2.30 -33.65 18.51
CA GLN A 118 -2.47 -35.10 18.45
C GLN A 118 -1.16 -35.86 18.71
N PHE A 119 -0.04 -35.34 18.18
CA PHE A 119 1.28 -35.91 18.43
C PHE A 119 1.67 -35.81 19.92
N THR A 120 1.48 -34.63 20.53
CA THR A 120 1.75 -34.47 21.97
C THR A 120 0.84 -35.29 22.88
N ASP A 121 -0.38 -35.60 22.42
CA ASP A 121 -1.31 -36.43 23.18
C ASP A 121 -0.91 -37.91 23.11
N GLN A 122 -0.39 -38.40 21.97
CA GLN A 122 0.14 -39.76 21.84
C GLN A 122 1.41 -40.00 22.68
N ASP A 123 2.33 -39.03 22.71
CA ASP A 123 3.56 -39.13 23.52
C ASP A 123 3.25 -39.24 25.02
N LYS A 124 2.18 -38.59 25.49
CA LYS A 124 1.73 -38.67 26.89
C LYS A 124 1.12 -40.02 27.23
N GLU A 125 0.38 -40.63 26.30
CA GLU A 125 -0.24 -41.95 26.51
C GLU A 125 0.82 -43.06 26.61
N PHE A 126 1.86 -42.99 25.78
CA PHE A 126 3.01 -43.90 25.84
C PHE A 126 3.81 -43.76 27.14
N ALA A 127 3.99 -42.54 27.66
CA ALA A 127 4.69 -42.29 28.92
C ALA A 127 3.90 -42.72 30.18
N SER A 128 2.61 -43.07 30.02
CA SER A 128 1.73 -43.52 31.11
C SER A 128 1.57 -45.04 31.23
N GLN A 129 2.22 -45.80 30.34
CA GLN A 129 2.31 -47.28 30.36
C GLN A 129 3.67 -47.73 30.89
#